data_AF-A0A8H4FKZ2-F1
#
_entry.id   AF-A0A8H4FKZ2-F1
#
_cell.length_a   1.000
_cell.length_b   1.000
_cell.length_c   1.000
_cell.angle_alpha   90.00
_cell.angle_beta   90.00
_cell.angle_gamma   90.00
#
_symmetry.space_group_name_H-M   'P 1'
#
loop_
_entity.id
_entity.type
_entity.pdbx_description
1 polymer ?
#
loop_
_entity_poly.entity_id
_entity_poly.type
_entity_poly.pdbx_seq_one_letter_code
_entity_poly.pdbx_strand_id
1 'polypeptide(L)'
;MGRLDLSSLLNTGMYADIHLVCTGKKGNKQTFKIHRSIVFSQCQKLKELVLKSSTLRNEFFGVDVVDLPLEPEIFEGVLAFLYSGEYQVRYQAAETRAEDGEEEVWDNTPHSLFYSTRICGMAQQFDIIDLFSESAAGLCAAMRNALFHVDLPAVLDELYATLGTSPYFTLHLASIPHMVAHKMKRFKIVRTHLRRVLFKQPVLAADILDATTEALEESEMRLRRAADRLQEMARPVEAVQNIEEGEADQGVEHDEQRRSRRRRRDDDDLDLEQERNARRRRLM
;
A
#
# COMPACT_ATOMS: atom_id res chain seq x y z
N MET A 1 -13.79 21.06 12.64
CA MET A 1 -14.70 21.37 13.77
C MET A 1 -14.23 20.53 14.95
N GLY A 2 -14.04 21.11 16.14
CA GLY A 2 -13.53 20.36 17.30
C GLY A 2 -14.51 19.26 17.71
N ARG A 3 -14.04 18.00 17.73
CA ARG A 3 -14.81 16.87 18.28
C ARG A 3 -14.91 17.08 19.79
N LEU A 4 -16.13 17.10 20.31
CA LEU A 4 -16.38 17.21 21.75
C LEU A 4 -16.15 15.85 22.38
N ASP A 5 -15.11 15.70 23.20
CA ASP A 5 -14.83 14.44 23.89
C ASP A 5 -15.78 14.26 25.09
N LEU A 6 -16.67 13.28 24.97
CA LEU A 6 -17.66 12.89 25.98
C LEU A 6 -17.26 11.62 26.74
N SER A 7 -16.01 11.14 26.61
CA SER A 7 -15.54 9.88 27.22
C SER A 7 -15.77 9.83 28.74
N SER A 8 -15.74 10.98 29.42
CA SER A 8 -16.03 11.06 30.86
C SER A 8 -17.43 10.57 31.22
N LEU A 9 -18.43 10.81 30.36
CA LEU A 9 -19.80 10.33 30.55
C LEU A 9 -19.90 8.81 30.39
N LEU A 10 -19.18 8.24 29.41
CA LEU A 10 -19.12 6.79 29.22
C LEU A 10 -18.43 6.11 30.42
N ASN A 11 -17.29 6.64 30.86
CA ASN A 11 -16.49 6.06 31.94
C ASN A 11 -17.19 6.12 33.30
N THR A 12 -17.89 7.22 33.60
CA THR A 12 -18.60 7.38 34.87
C THR A 12 -19.99 6.74 34.85
N GLY A 13 -20.62 6.64 33.67
CA GLY A 13 -21.99 6.18 33.50
C GLY A 13 -23.03 7.08 34.16
N MET A 14 -22.67 8.32 34.52
CA MET A 14 -23.61 9.26 35.13
C MET A 14 -24.66 9.69 34.11
N TYR A 15 -25.93 9.70 34.53
CA TYR A 15 -27.09 10.06 33.70
C TYR A 15 -27.40 9.10 32.54
N ALA A 16 -26.82 7.89 32.56
CA ALA A 16 -27.15 6.85 31.60
C ALA A 16 -28.63 6.47 31.70
N ASP A 17 -29.30 6.41 30.56
CA ASP A 17 -30.73 6.15 30.44
C ASP A 17 -31.03 4.74 29.88
N ILE A 18 -29.99 4.01 29.49
CA ILE A 18 -30.06 2.62 29.02
C ILE A 18 -28.78 1.84 29.38
N HIS A 19 -28.95 0.56 29.72
CA HIS A 19 -27.86 -0.38 29.95
C HIS A 19 -27.83 -1.44 28.84
N LEU A 20 -26.70 -1.57 28.16
CA LEU A 20 -26.49 -2.62 27.16
C LEU A 20 -25.67 -3.75 27.78
N VAL A 21 -26.22 -4.96 27.81
CA VAL A 21 -25.53 -6.15 28.30
C VAL A 21 -24.99 -6.92 27.12
N CYS A 22 -23.69 -6.80 26.86
CA CYS A 22 -23.03 -7.53 25.79
C CYS A 22 -22.57 -8.89 26.29
N THR A 23 -22.90 -9.96 25.55
CA THR A 23 -22.42 -11.33 25.83
C THR A 23 -21.55 -11.80 24.67
N GLY A 24 -20.25 -11.98 24.93
CA GLY A 24 -19.30 -12.48 23.95
C GLY A 24 -19.36 -14.00 23.78
N LYS A 25 -18.67 -14.50 22.75
CA LYS A 25 -18.67 -15.94 22.38
C LYS A 25 -18.16 -16.86 23.49
N LYS A 26 -17.29 -16.36 24.37
CA LYS A 26 -16.74 -17.09 25.52
C LYS A 26 -17.66 -17.04 26.75
N GLY A 27 -18.87 -16.47 26.62
CA GLY A 27 -19.80 -16.27 27.73
C GLY A 27 -19.44 -15.11 28.66
N ASN A 28 -18.41 -14.32 28.32
CA ASN A 28 -18.08 -13.09 29.04
C ASN A 28 -19.21 -12.08 28.87
N LYS A 29 -19.73 -11.58 29.98
CA LYS A 29 -20.77 -10.57 30.02
C LYS A 29 -20.21 -9.26 30.53
N GLN A 30 -20.54 -8.17 29.85
CA GLN A 30 -20.21 -6.82 30.29
C GLN A 30 -21.41 -5.91 30.09
N THR A 31 -21.68 -5.08 31.09
CA THR A 31 -22.78 -4.11 31.03
C THR A 31 -22.22 -2.72 30.78
N PHE A 32 -22.71 -2.07 29.74
CA PHE A 32 -22.36 -0.71 29.37
C PHE A 32 -23.51 0.24 29.72
N LYS A 33 -23.22 1.24 30.53
CA LYS A 33 -24.16 2.32 30.84
C LYS A 33 -24.00 3.40 29.78
N ILE A 34 -25.01 3.63 28.95
CA ILE A 34 -24.91 4.56 27.82
C ILE A 34 -26.06 5.56 27.80
N HIS A 35 -25.90 6.57 26.95
CA HIS A 35 -26.87 7.63 26.72
C HIS A 35 -27.48 7.46 25.32
N ARG A 36 -28.80 7.24 25.23
CA ARG A 36 -29.50 7.11 23.95
C ARG A 36 -29.26 8.30 23.03
N SER A 37 -29.28 9.52 23.58
CA SER A 37 -29.09 10.76 22.81
C SER A 37 -27.74 10.83 22.11
N ILE A 38 -26.68 10.32 22.72
CA ILE A 38 -25.32 10.31 22.16
C ILE A 38 -25.18 9.17 21.14
N VAL A 39 -25.57 7.95 21.52
CA VAL A 39 -25.32 6.76 20.71
C VAL A 39 -26.27 6.68 19.51
N PHE A 40 -27.56 6.98 19.69
CA PHE A 40 -28.56 6.83 18.63
C PHE A 40 -28.56 7.97 17.62
N SER A 41 -28.00 9.14 17.97
CA SER A 41 -27.81 10.24 17.00
C SER A 41 -26.67 9.94 16.02
N GLN A 42 -25.71 9.11 16.42
CA GLN A 42 -24.53 8.78 15.63
C GLN A 42 -24.60 7.41 14.95
N CYS A 43 -25.37 6.47 15.49
CA CYS A 43 -25.49 5.12 14.94
C CYS A 43 -26.94 4.64 14.85
N GLN A 44 -27.52 4.78 13.66
CA GLN A 44 -28.90 4.37 13.38
C GLN A 44 -29.08 2.85 13.42
N LYS A 45 -28.11 2.06 12.94
CA LYS A 45 -28.19 0.59 12.99
C LYS A 45 -28.16 0.05 14.43
N LEU A 46 -27.37 0.66 15.30
CA LEU A 46 -27.35 0.28 16.72
C LEU A 46 -28.67 0.66 17.41
N LYS A 47 -29.23 1.83 17.11
CA LYS A 47 -30.59 2.20 17.57
C LYS A 47 -31.62 1.15 17.16
N GLU A 48 -31.62 0.73 15.89
CA GLU A 48 -32.55 -0.29 15.41
C GLU A 48 -32.33 -1.66 16.06
N LEU A 49 -31.07 -2.06 16.25
CA LEU A 49 -30.72 -3.30 16.95
C LEU A 49 -31.28 -3.27 18.38
N VAL A 50 -31.03 -2.18 19.11
CA VAL A 50 -31.50 -2.01 20.49
C VAL A 50 -33.04 -2.01 20.55
N LEU A 51 -33.72 -1.30 19.65
CA LEU A 51 -35.18 -1.27 19.60
C LEU A 51 -35.78 -2.66 19.26
N LYS A 52 -35.16 -3.43 18.36
CA LYS A 52 -35.59 -4.80 18.05
C LYS A 52 -35.38 -5.76 19.23
N SER A 53 -34.27 -5.63 19.96
CA SER A 53 -33.99 -6.43 21.15
C SER A 53 -34.83 -6.01 22.37
N SER A 54 -35.35 -4.78 22.39
CA SER A 54 -36.09 -4.21 23.51
C SER A 54 -37.48 -4.80 23.77
N THR A 55 -37.93 -5.79 22.99
CA THR A 55 -39.19 -6.52 23.25
C THR A 55 -39.14 -7.40 24.52
N LEU A 56 -37.99 -7.50 25.19
CA LEU A 56 -37.75 -8.33 26.38
C LEU A 56 -37.44 -7.48 27.64
N ARG A 57 -38.15 -6.37 27.83
CA ARG A 57 -37.83 -5.37 28.88
C ARG A 57 -37.81 -5.96 30.28
N ASN A 58 -36.64 -5.91 30.91
CA ASN A 58 -36.52 -5.81 32.36
C ASN A 58 -36.21 -4.35 32.69
N GLU A 59 -37.19 -3.61 33.17
CA GLU A 59 -36.95 -2.28 33.73
C GLU A 59 -36.24 -2.44 35.07
N PHE A 60 -35.03 -1.87 35.19
CA PHE A 60 -34.32 -1.80 36.46
C PHE A 60 -34.32 -0.34 36.91
N PHE A 61 -35.17 0.00 37.89
CA PHE A 61 -35.34 1.37 38.40
C PHE A 61 -35.62 2.43 37.30
N GLY A 62 -36.44 2.09 36.29
CA GLY A 62 -36.80 3.01 35.21
C GLY A 62 -35.72 3.19 34.13
N VAL A 63 -34.64 2.41 34.17
CA VAL A 63 -33.61 2.32 33.12
C VAL A 63 -33.84 1.04 32.32
N ASP A 64 -33.88 1.17 30.98
CA ASP A 64 -34.02 0.00 30.11
C ASP A 64 -32.72 -0.81 30.12
N VAL A 65 -32.85 -2.14 30.23
CA VAL A 65 -31.73 -3.07 30.09
C VAL A 65 -31.96 -3.90 28.83
N VAL A 66 -30.95 -3.97 27.96
CA VAL A 66 -31.03 -4.67 26.66
C VAL A 66 -29.84 -5.59 26.47
N ASP A 67 -30.11 -6.89 26.28
CA ASP A 67 -29.09 -7.87 25.96
C ASP A 67 -28.73 -7.83 24.47
N LEU A 68 -27.42 -7.80 24.18
CA LEU A 68 -26.86 -7.79 22.83
C LEU A 68 -25.83 -8.92 22.67
N PRO A 69 -25.92 -9.75 21.60
CA PRO A 69 -24.96 -10.80 21.32
C PRO A 69 -23.70 -10.24 20.64
N LEU A 70 -23.04 -9.30 21.29
CA LEU A 70 -21.84 -8.61 20.80
C LEU A 70 -20.64 -8.91 21.70
N GLU A 71 -19.45 -8.98 21.11
CA GLU A 71 -18.20 -9.15 21.83
C GLU A 71 -17.88 -7.88 22.64
N PRO A 72 -17.84 -7.96 23.99
CA PRO A 72 -17.76 -6.77 24.83
C PRO A 72 -16.55 -5.88 24.56
N GLU A 73 -15.37 -6.49 24.42
CA GLU A 73 -14.08 -5.78 24.25
C GLU A 73 -14.04 -4.96 22.96
N ILE A 74 -14.64 -5.49 21.89
CA ILE A 74 -14.70 -4.81 20.59
C ILE A 74 -15.80 -3.75 20.63
N PHE A 75 -16.96 -4.07 21.22
CA PHE A 75 -18.06 -3.11 21.35
C PHE A 75 -17.70 -1.91 22.23
N GLU A 76 -16.89 -2.11 23.27
CA GLU A 76 -16.33 -1.02 24.07
C GLU A 76 -15.51 -0.05 23.21
N GLY A 77 -14.73 -0.55 22.25
CA GLY A 77 -13.99 0.29 21.30
C GLY A 77 -14.90 1.13 20.41
N VAL A 78 -16.02 0.54 19.96
CA VAL A 78 -17.05 1.27 19.20
C VAL A 78 -17.69 2.36 20.07
N LEU A 79 -18.04 2.04 21.31
CA LEU A 79 -18.60 3.04 22.24
C LEU A 79 -17.61 4.15 22.54
N ALA A 80 -16.34 3.83 22.80
CA ALA A 80 -15.30 4.83 23.01
C ALA A 80 -15.24 5.80 21.83
N PHE A 81 -15.24 5.29 20.60
CA PHE A 81 -15.29 6.13 19.39
C PHE A 81 -16.55 7.00 19.32
N LEU A 82 -17.74 6.47 19.64
CA LEU A 82 -18.98 7.27 19.61
C LEU A 82 -18.98 8.39 20.66
N TYR A 83 -18.18 8.31 21.72
CA TYR A 83 -18.10 9.34 22.75
C TYR A 83 -16.92 10.31 22.55
N SER A 84 -15.76 9.83 22.11
CA SER A 84 -14.57 10.68 21.88
C SER A 84 -14.49 11.22 20.46
N GLY A 85 -15.08 10.50 19.50
CA GLY A 85 -14.84 10.67 18.08
C GLY A 85 -13.44 10.24 17.64
N GLU A 86 -12.68 9.49 18.44
CA GLU A 86 -11.32 9.06 18.10
C GLU A 86 -11.14 7.56 18.24
N TYR A 87 -10.58 6.92 17.22
CA TYR A 87 -10.22 5.51 17.29
C TYR A 87 -8.92 5.31 18.09
N GLN A 88 -9.02 4.54 19.18
CA GLN A 88 -7.87 4.16 19.99
C GLN A 88 -7.53 2.69 19.78
N VAL A 89 -6.32 2.46 19.25
CA VAL A 89 -5.80 1.12 19.00
C VAL A 89 -5.47 0.42 20.33
N ARG A 90 -6.04 -0.77 20.54
CA ARG A 90 -5.67 -1.66 21.66
C ARG A 90 -4.83 -2.83 21.18
N TYR A 91 -3.82 -3.19 21.95
CA TYR A 91 -2.97 -4.36 21.70
C TYR A 91 -3.66 -5.59 22.29
N GLN A 92 -3.84 -6.63 21.47
CA GLN A 92 -4.23 -7.95 21.95
C GLN A 92 -2.97 -8.81 21.94
N ALA A 93 -2.68 -9.44 23.09
CA ALA A 93 -1.67 -10.50 23.11
C ALA A 93 -2.21 -11.69 22.28
N ALA A 94 -1.35 -12.31 21.50
CA ALA A 94 -1.69 -13.55 20.80
C ALA A 94 -2.19 -14.56 21.84
N GLU A 95 -3.41 -15.09 21.66
CA GLU A 95 -3.80 -16.31 22.38
C GLU A 95 -2.90 -17.41 21.81
N THR A 96 -1.86 -17.77 22.55
CA THR A 96 -0.86 -18.77 22.19
C THR A 96 -1.55 -20.08 21.80
N ARG A 97 -1.82 -20.25 20.49
CA ARG A 97 -2.01 -21.56 19.88
C ARG A 97 -0.63 -22.06 19.51
N ALA A 98 0.06 -22.62 20.50
CA ALA A 98 1.22 -23.45 20.24
C ALA A 98 0.75 -24.67 19.42
N GLU A 99 0.87 -24.58 18.09
CA GLU A 99 1.06 -25.78 17.29
C GLU A 99 2.55 -26.10 17.37
N ASP A 100 2.87 -27.28 17.90
CA ASP A 100 4.22 -27.81 18.05
C ASP A 100 5.00 -27.73 16.73
N GLY A 101 6.21 -27.16 16.77
CA GLY A 101 7.22 -27.39 15.74
C GLY A 101 7.90 -26.13 15.21
N GLU A 102 9.18 -26.02 15.57
CA GLU A 102 10.21 -25.11 15.05
C GLU A 102 10.15 -23.66 15.54
N GLU A 103 11.16 -23.27 16.34
CA GLU A 103 11.56 -21.87 16.57
C GLU A 103 12.03 -21.25 15.25
N GLU A 104 11.10 -21.01 14.33
CA GLU A 104 11.30 -20.03 13.28
C GLU A 104 11.13 -18.64 13.92
N VAL A 105 12.01 -17.71 13.54
CA VAL A 105 12.12 -16.34 14.09
C VAL A 105 10.87 -15.52 13.73
N TRP A 106 9.75 -15.81 14.40
CA TRP A 106 8.51 -15.08 14.26
C TRP A 106 8.38 -14.10 15.41
N ASP A 107 7.92 -12.89 15.09
CA ASP A 107 7.63 -11.93 16.11
C ASP A 107 6.35 -12.37 16.85
N ASN A 108 6.42 -12.39 18.18
CA ASN A 108 5.28 -12.62 19.09
C ASN A 108 4.97 -11.36 19.92
N THR A 109 5.57 -10.22 19.56
CA THR A 109 5.32 -8.95 20.22
C THR A 109 3.83 -8.59 20.11
N PRO A 110 3.17 -8.20 21.22
CA PRO A 110 1.76 -7.82 21.19
C PRO A 110 1.46 -6.80 20.10
N HIS A 111 0.39 -7.04 19.35
CA HIS A 111 -0.03 -6.21 18.23
C HIS A 111 -1.54 -6.03 18.17
N SER A 112 -2.01 -5.10 17.37
CA SER A 112 -3.44 -4.75 17.27
C SER A 112 -4.15 -5.34 16.06
N LEU A 113 -3.56 -6.34 15.38
CA LEU A 113 -4.10 -6.88 14.13
C LEU A 113 -5.54 -7.41 14.29
N PHE A 114 -5.77 -8.31 15.25
CA PHE A 114 -7.11 -8.85 15.51
C PHE A 114 -8.07 -7.78 16.00
N TYR A 115 -7.65 -6.96 16.96
CA TYR A 115 -8.48 -5.88 17.49
C TYR A 115 -8.96 -4.95 16.37
N SER A 116 -8.04 -4.46 15.53
CA SER A 116 -8.38 -3.54 14.44
C SER A 116 -9.24 -4.22 13.37
N THR A 117 -8.99 -5.49 13.06
CA THR A 117 -9.83 -6.28 12.14
C THR A 117 -11.26 -6.42 12.65
N ARG A 118 -11.44 -6.74 13.94
CA ARG A 118 -12.77 -6.88 14.56
C ARG A 118 -13.49 -5.54 14.69
N ILE A 119 -12.78 -4.46 14.99
CA ILE A 119 -13.35 -3.10 14.99
C ILE A 119 -13.82 -2.73 13.59
N CYS A 120 -13.04 -2.99 12.53
CA CYS A 120 -13.49 -2.80 11.15
C CYS A 120 -14.79 -3.60 10.88
N GLY A 121 -14.84 -4.86 11.33
CA GLY A 121 -16.03 -5.72 11.23
C GLY A 121 -17.27 -5.12 11.88
N MET A 122 -17.15 -4.67 13.14
CA MET A 122 -18.27 -4.02 13.83
C MET A 122 -18.62 -2.65 13.23
N ALA A 123 -17.64 -1.86 12.81
CA ALA A 123 -17.86 -0.57 12.17
C ALA A 123 -18.68 -0.73 10.88
N GLN A 124 -18.37 -1.74 10.07
CA GLN A 124 -19.18 -2.10 8.90
C GLN A 124 -20.58 -2.58 9.30
N GLN A 125 -20.68 -3.46 10.31
CA GLN A 125 -21.97 -3.96 10.79
C GLN A 125 -22.89 -2.80 11.19
N PHE A 126 -22.34 -1.78 11.84
CA PHE A 126 -23.06 -0.59 12.32
C PHE A 126 -23.07 0.59 11.35
N ASP A 127 -22.41 0.48 10.19
CA ASP A 127 -22.28 1.52 9.17
C ASP A 127 -21.65 2.83 9.67
N ILE A 128 -20.64 2.70 10.54
CA ILE A 128 -19.88 3.83 11.09
C ILE A 128 -18.64 4.03 10.22
N ILE A 129 -18.79 4.76 9.12
CA ILE A 129 -17.75 4.92 8.08
C ILE A 129 -16.46 5.53 8.64
N ASP A 130 -16.57 6.55 9.49
CA ASP A 130 -15.39 7.21 10.07
C ASP A 130 -14.56 6.23 10.91
N LEU A 131 -15.23 5.43 11.77
CA LEU A 131 -14.58 4.39 12.55
C LEU A 131 -13.96 3.32 11.65
N PHE A 132 -14.67 2.91 10.58
CA PHE A 132 -14.13 1.94 9.62
C PHE A 132 -12.84 2.47 8.99
N SER A 133 -12.84 3.72 8.52
CA SER A 133 -11.67 4.35 7.90
C SER A 133 -10.49 4.48 8.87
N GLU A 134 -10.72 4.97 10.09
CA GLU A 134 -9.67 5.14 11.10
C GLU A 134 -9.10 3.78 11.55
N SER A 135 -9.98 2.80 11.77
CA SER A 135 -9.56 1.45 12.17
C SER A 135 -8.85 0.68 11.06
N ALA A 136 -9.25 0.85 9.80
CA ALA A 136 -8.58 0.29 8.63
C ALA A 136 -7.19 0.90 8.43
N ALA A 137 -7.03 2.22 8.64
CA ALA A 137 -5.73 2.87 8.62
C ALA A 137 -4.81 2.32 9.72
N GLY A 138 -5.34 2.14 10.94
CA GLY A 138 -4.65 1.50 12.06
C GLY A 138 -4.23 0.05 11.74
N LEU A 139 -5.12 -0.73 11.13
CA LEU A 139 -4.84 -2.10 10.70
C LEU A 139 -3.74 -2.14 9.64
N CYS A 140 -3.78 -1.28 8.62
CA CYS A 140 -2.75 -1.22 7.59
C CYS A 140 -1.38 -0.85 8.18
N ALA A 141 -1.35 0.07 9.15
CA ALA A 141 -0.13 0.44 9.85
C ALA A 141 0.43 -0.72 10.70
N ALA A 142 -0.44 -1.40 11.46
CA ALA A 142 -0.07 -2.57 12.26
C ALA A 142 0.44 -3.71 11.36
N MET A 143 -0.25 -4.00 10.26
CA MET A 143 0.15 -5.02 9.30
C MET A 143 1.53 -4.75 8.74
N ARG A 144 1.83 -3.51 8.33
CA ARG A 144 3.15 -3.15 7.79
C ARG A 144 4.31 -3.55 8.71
N ASN A 145 4.11 -3.45 10.02
CA ASN A 145 5.11 -3.80 11.03
C ASN A 145 5.05 -5.29 11.43
N ALA A 146 3.90 -5.94 11.27
CA ALA A 146 3.63 -7.32 11.69
C ALA A 146 3.55 -8.33 10.52
N LEU A 147 4.17 -8.04 9.36
CA LEU A 147 4.16 -8.95 8.19
C LEU A 147 4.88 -10.30 8.43
N PHE A 148 5.64 -10.41 9.54
CA PHE A 148 6.29 -11.64 10.00
C PHE A 148 5.80 -12.03 11.40
N HIS A 149 4.55 -11.71 11.73
CA HIS A 149 3.97 -12.16 12.98
C HIS A 149 3.28 -13.50 12.79
N VAL A 150 3.32 -14.36 13.83
CA VAL A 150 2.69 -15.70 13.82
C VAL A 150 1.20 -15.67 13.53
N ASP A 151 0.54 -14.59 13.93
CA ASP A 151 -0.92 -14.42 13.79
C ASP A 151 -1.34 -13.97 12.39
N LEU A 152 -0.41 -13.55 11.53
CA LEU A 152 -0.75 -12.96 10.22
C LEU A 152 -1.70 -13.84 9.39
N PRO A 153 -1.51 -15.17 9.26
CA PRO A 153 -2.45 -15.99 8.50
C PRO A 153 -3.85 -15.98 9.12
N ALA A 154 -3.95 -16.10 10.45
CA ALA A 154 -5.23 -16.13 11.13
C ALA A 154 -5.96 -14.78 11.03
N VAL A 155 -5.22 -13.66 11.09
CA VAL A 155 -5.75 -12.32 10.85
C VAL A 155 -6.25 -12.18 9.43
N LEU A 156 -5.49 -12.60 8.42
CA LEU A 156 -5.91 -12.53 7.02
C LEU A 156 -7.14 -13.40 6.75
N ASP A 157 -7.21 -14.58 7.37
CA ASP A 157 -8.39 -15.45 7.28
C ASP A 157 -9.63 -14.79 7.90
N GLU A 158 -9.51 -14.21 9.10
CA GLU A 158 -10.60 -13.47 9.75
C GLU A 158 -11.00 -12.22 8.95
N LEU A 159 -10.01 -11.47 8.46
CA LEU A 159 -10.21 -10.27 7.67
C LEU A 159 -11.03 -10.55 6.41
N TYR A 160 -10.64 -11.56 5.63
CA TYR A 160 -11.35 -11.89 4.39
C TYR A 160 -12.70 -12.57 4.65
N ALA A 161 -12.81 -13.36 5.72
CA ALA A 161 -14.09 -13.95 6.11
C ALA A 161 -15.12 -12.89 6.55
N THR A 162 -14.67 -11.78 7.13
CA THR A 162 -15.56 -10.73 7.69
C THR A 162 -15.76 -9.55 6.74
N LEU A 163 -14.70 -9.10 6.07
CA LEU A 163 -14.68 -7.87 5.28
C LEU A 163 -14.43 -8.10 3.79
N GLY A 164 -14.10 -9.32 3.34
CA GLY A 164 -13.67 -9.57 1.95
C GLY A 164 -14.73 -9.24 0.89
N THR A 165 -16.00 -9.12 1.25
CA THR A 165 -17.10 -8.71 0.36
C THR A 165 -17.60 -7.29 0.62
N SER A 166 -16.96 -6.56 1.53
CA SER A 166 -17.34 -5.21 1.91
C SER A 166 -17.04 -4.22 0.80
N PRO A 167 -17.96 -3.29 0.47
CA PRO A 167 -17.65 -2.19 -0.44
C PRO A 167 -16.54 -1.27 0.11
N TYR A 168 -16.35 -1.25 1.44
CA TYR A 168 -15.30 -0.45 2.07
C TYR A 168 -13.92 -1.12 2.02
N PHE A 169 -13.85 -2.41 1.69
CA PHE A 169 -12.59 -3.16 1.63
C PHE A 169 -11.66 -2.58 0.58
N THR A 170 -12.14 -2.43 -0.65
CA THR A 170 -11.33 -1.89 -1.76
C THR A 170 -10.87 -0.47 -1.49
N LEU A 171 -11.66 0.33 -0.77
CA LEU A 171 -11.32 1.73 -0.50
C LEU A 171 -10.25 1.89 0.58
N HIS A 172 -10.34 1.13 1.68
CA HIS A 172 -9.48 1.36 2.85
C HIS A 172 -8.45 0.26 3.10
N LEU A 173 -8.67 -0.95 2.58
CA LEU A 173 -7.88 -2.15 2.90
C LEU A 173 -7.14 -2.73 1.69
N ALA A 174 -7.33 -2.19 0.47
CA ALA A 174 -6.66 -2.67 -0.75
C ALA A 174 -5.12 -2.62 -0.69
N SER A 175 -4.54 -1.84 0.22
CA SER A 175 -3.08 -1.84 0.44
C SER A 175 -2.56 -3.15 1.05
N ILE A 176 -3.42 -3.93 1.72
CA ILE A 176 -3.04 -5.17 2.42
C ILE A 176 -2.53 -6.25 1.44
N PRO A 177 -3.27 -6.62 0.38
CA PRO A 177 -2.77 -7.53 -0.65
C PRO A 177 -1.41 -7.13 -1.21
N HIS A 178 -1.23 -5.84 -1.50
CA HIS A 178 0.04 -5.30 -2.01
C HIS A 178 1.20 -5.49 -1.03
N MET A 179 0.99 -5.21 0.26
CA MET A 179 2.00 -5.43 1.30
C MET A 179 2.38 -6.92 1.42
N VAL A 180 1.38 -7.81 1.39
CA VAL A 180 1.57 -9.26 1.49
C VAL A 180 2.28 -9.80 0.24
N ALA A 181 1.82 -9.43 -0.96
CA ALA A 181 2.40 -9.81 -2.24
C ALA A 181 3.88 -9.43 -2.32
N HIS A 182 4.21 -8.19 -1.95
CA HIS A 182 5.59 -7.70 -1.92
C HIS A 182 6.50 -8.56 -1.01
N LYS A 183 6.01 -8.97 0.16
CA LYS A 183 6.78 -9.85 1.07
C LYS A 183 6.86 -11.28 0.59
N MET A 184 5.77 -11.86 0.06
CA MET A 184 5.77 -13.22 -0.51
C MET A 184 6.74 -13.38 -1.68
N LYS A 185 6.94 -12.30 -2.47
CA LYS A 185 7.96 -12.25 -3.53
C LYS A 185 9.37 -12.40 -2.97
N ARG A 186 9.66 -11.72 -1.85
CA ARG A 186 11.01 -11.63 -1.26
C ARG A 186 11.35 -12.76 -0.30
N PHE A 187 10.37 -13.33 0.40
CA PHE A 187 10.58 -14.27 1.50
C PHE A 187 9.80 -15.57 1.29
N LYS A 188 10.53 -16.68 1.06
CA LYS A 188 9.95 -18.02 0.89
C LYS A 188 9.14 -18.46 2.10
N ILE A 189 9.62 -18.15 3.30
CA ILE A 189 8.97 -18.51 4.57
C ILE A 189 7.55 -17.95 4.67
N VAL A 190 7.34 -16.68 4.32
CA VAL A 190 6.01 -16.04 4.28
C VAL A 190 5.08 -16.75 3.30
N ARG A 191 5.59 -17.16 2.13
CA ARG A 191 4.79 -17.89 1.12
C ARG A 191 4.34 -19.26 1.63
N THR A 192 5.23 -20.00 2.30
CA THR A 192 4.90 -21.30 2.89
C THR A 192 3.84 -21.14 3.98
N HIS A 193 4.03 -20.16 4.86
CA HIS A 193 3.15 -19.93 6.00
C HIS A 193 1.74 -19.49 5.58
N LEU A 194 1.64 -18.60 4.58
CA LEU A 194 0.34 -18.14 4.06
C LEU A 194 -0.37 -19.16 3.16
N ARG A 195 0.32 -20.22 2.71
CA ARG A 195 -0.21 -21.21 1.76
C ARG A 195 -1.58 -21.75 2.16
N ARG A 196 -1.74 -22.12 3.44
CA ARG A 196 -3.01 -22.67 3.96
C ARG A 196 -4.16 -21.67 3.86
N VAL A 197 -3.90 -20.40 4.17
CA VAL A 197 -4.91 -19.34 4.13
C VAL A 197 -5.25 -18.96 2.70
N LEU A 198 -4.27 -18.92 1.80
CA LEU A 198 -4.52 -18.68 0.37
C LEU A 198 -5.41 -19.75 -0.27
N PHE A 199 -5.28 -21.02 0.14
CA PHE A 199 -6.19 -22.08 -0.29
C PHE A 199 -7.59 -21.93 0.30
N LYS A 200 -7.69 -21.46 1.54
CA LYS A 200 -8.98 -21.27 2.22
C LYS A 200 -9.73 -20.02 1.70
N GLN A 201 -9.00 -18.98 1.32
CA GLN A 201 -9.51 -17.67 0.93
C GLN A 201 -9.12 -17.37 -0.53
N PRO A 202 -9.89 -17.85 -1.52
CA PRO A 202 -9.57 -17.65 -2.94
C PRO A 202 -9.60 -16.17 -3.35
N VAL A 203 -10.41 -15.34 -2.68
CA VAL A 203 -10.45 -13.88 -2.92
C VAL A 203 -9.13 -13.23 -2.54
N LEU A 204 -8.56 -13.56 -1.38
CA LEU A 204 -7.22 -13.09 -1.00
C LEU A 204 -6.15 -13.53 -2.01
N ALA A 205 -6.24 -14.77 -2.50
CA ALA A 205 -5.31 -15.26 -3.51
C ALA A 205 -5.42 -14.47 -4.83
N ALA A 206 -6.64 -14.16 -5.26
CA ALA A 206 -6.89 -13.31 -6.43
C ALA A 206 -6.34 -11.89 -6.22
N ASP A 207 -6.66 -11.24 -5.10
CA ASP A 207 -6.18 -9.89 -4.80
C ASP A 207 -4.64 -9.82 -4.74
N ILE A 208 -3.99 -10.87 -4.23
CA ILE A 208 -2.52 -10.95 -4.25
C ILE A 208 -1.99 -11.11 -5.67
N LEU A 209 -2.64 -11.93 -6.51
CA LEU A 209 -2.26 -12.07 -7.91
C LEU A 209 -2.39 -10.74 -8.65
N ASP A 210 -3.53 -10.05 -8.49
CA ASP A 210 -3.78 -8.74 -9.08
C ASP A 210 -2.73 -7.71 -8.62
N ALA A 211 -2.43 -7.67 -7.31
CA ALA A 211 -1.37 -6.82 -6.78
C ALA A 211 0.02 -7.16 -7.35
N THR A 212 0.31 -8.44 -7.63
CA THR A 212 1.56 -8.82 -8.28
C THR A 212 1.62 -8.47 -9.75
N THR A 213 0.50 -8.56 -10.48
CA THR A 213 0.44 -8.18 -11.90
C THR A 213 0.55 -6.67 -12.06
N GLU A 214 -0.13 -5.88 -11.23
CA GLU A 214 0.00 -4.42 -11.20
C GLU A 214 1.45 -3.99 -10.92
N ALA A 215 2.10 -4.62 -9.93
CA ALA A 215 3.50 -4.35 -9.64
C ALA A 215 4.45 -4.75 -10.78
N LEU A 216 4.12 -5.80 -11.54
CA LEU A 216 4.88 -6.21 -12.72
C LEU A 216 4.73 -5.18 -13.85
N GLU A 217 3.50 -4.78 -14.16
CA GLU A 217 3.20 -3.76 -15.18
C GLU A 217 3.88 -2.42 -14.84
N GLU A 218 3.86 -2.01 -13.56
CA GLU A 218 4.56 -0.82 -13.11
C GLU A 218 6.08 -0.95 -13.28
N SER A 219 6.64 -2.11 -12.96
CA SER A 219 8.08 -2.37 -13.15
C SER A 219 8.49 -2.34 -14.62
N GLU A 220 7.65 -2.87 -15.51
CA GLU A 220 7.88 -2.85 -16.95
C GLU A 220 7.83 -1.43 -17.51
N MET A 221 6.83 -0.63 -17.09
CA MET A 221 6.76 0.79 -17.44
C MET A 221 8.00 1.56 -16.97
N ARG A 222 8.49 1.29 -15.75
CA ARG A 222 9.73 1.90 -15.24
C ARG A 222 10.95 1.51 -16.07
N LEU A 223 11.06 0.24 -16.49
CA LEU A 223 12.15 -0.23 -17.35
C LEU A 223 12.10 0.40 -18.75
N ARG A 224 10.91 0.49 -19.36
CA ARG A 224 10.73 1.18 -20.65
C ARG A 224 11.17 2.64 -20.58
N ARG A 225 10.69 3.38 -19.57
CA ARG A 225 11.12 4.78 -19.33
C ARG A 225 12.62 4.91 -19.07
N ALA A 226 13.24 3.93 -18.42
CA ALA A 226 14.68 3.94 -18.19
C ALA A 226 15.46 3.65 -19.50
N ALA A 227 14.98 2.72 -20.33
CA ALA A 227 15.54 2.43 -21.64
C ALA A 227 15.44 3.64 -22.58
N ASP A 228 14.29 4.33 -22.61
CA ASP A 228 14.10 5.55 -23.40
C ASP A 228 15.11 6.64 -23.00
N ARG A 229 15.31 6.85 -21.69
CA ARG A 229 16.33 7.79 -21.17
C ARG A 229 17.75 7.38 -21.54
N LEU A 230 18.07 6.10 -21.49
CA LEU A 230 19.38 5.59 -21.90
C LEU A 230 19.60 5.80 -23.41
N GLN A 231 18.57 5.60 -24.23
CA GLN A 231 18.64 5.83 -25.67
C GLN A 231 18.79 7.32 -26.01
N GLU A 232 18.09 8.21 -25.31
CA GLU A 232 18.29 9.66 -25.42
C GLU A 232 19.72 10.07 -25.05
N MET A 233 20.30 9.49 -23.99
CA MET A 233 21.69 9.75 -23.60
C MET A 233 22.73 9.09 -24.54
N ALA A 234 22.36 8.06 -25.30
CA ALA A 234 23.24 7.41 -26.28
C ALA A 234 23.31 8.17 -27.62
N ARG A 235 22.25 8.90 -28.01
CA ARG A 235 22.23 9.73 -29.23
C ARG A 235 23.37 10.77 -29.37
N PRO A 236 23.85 11.45 -28.31
CA PRO A 236 25.02 12.34 -28.44
C PRO A 236 26.34 11.60 -28.70
N VAL A 237 26.45 10.29 -28.41
CA VAL A 237 27.68 9.52 -28.69
C VAL A 237 27.76 9.13 -30.17
N GLU A 238 26.63 8.75 -30.79
CA GLU A 238 26.56 8.45 -32.23
C GLU A 238 26.73 9.71 -33.09
N ALA A 239 26.27 10.88 -32.62
CA ALA A 239 26.49 12.14 -33.32
C ALA A 239 27.96 12.58 -33.31
N VAL A 240 28.72 12.30 -32.23
CA VAL A 240 30.15 12.64 -32.14
C VAL A 240 31.01 11.69 -32.98
N GLN A 241 30.71 10.40 -33.01
CA GLN A 241 31.43 9.43 -33.86
C GLN A 241 31.27 9.74 -35.36
N ASN A 242 30.07 10.16 -35.79
CA ASN A 242 29.83 10.53 -37.19
C ASN A 242 30.45 11.89 -37.59
N ILE A 243 30.76 12.76 -36.63
CA ILE A 243 31.49 14.02 -36.90
C ILE A 243 32.99 13.74 -37.04
N GLU A 244 33.57 12.88 -36.19
CA GLU A 244 35.00 12.53 -36.27
C GLU A 244 35.36 11.76 -37.55
N GLU A 245 34.49 10.86 -38.04
CA GLU A 245 34.72 10.17 -39.33
C GLU A 245 34.53 11.10 -40.53
N GLY A 246 33.57 12.03 -40.48
CA GLY A 246 33.32 13.00 -41.55
C GLY A 246 34.38 14.10 -41.68
N GLU A 247 34.98 14.54 -40.57
CA GLU A 247 36.06 15.53 -40.58
C GLU A 247 37.42 14.93 -41.01
N ALA A 248 37.66 13.64 -40.73
CA ALA A 248 38.86 12.94 -41.18
C ALA A 248 38.90 12.80 -42.72
N ASP A 249 37.79 12.45 -43.36
CA ASP A 249 37.73 12.31 -44.83
C ASP A 249 37.84 13.66 -45.56
N GLN A 250 37.23 14.72 -45.04
CA GLN A 250 37.34 16.07 -45.62
C GLN A 250 38.76 16.65 -45.50
N GLY A 251 39.49 16.33 -44.43
CA GLY A 251 40.89 16.73 -44.27
C GLY A 251 41.83 16.07 -45.27
N VAL A 252 41.59 14.80 -45.62
CA VAL A 252 42.39 14.04 -46.58
C VAL A 252 42.16 14.54 -48.01
N GLU A 253 40.90 14.75 -48.43
CA GLU A 253 40.60 15.30 -49.76
C GLU A 253 41.17 16.72 -49.96
N HIS A 254 41.13 17.55 -48.92
CA HIS A 254 41.61 18.93 -49.02
C HIS A 254 43.15 19.01 -49.06
N ASP A 255 43.87 18.10 -48.40
CA ASP A 255 45.33 18.02 -48.49
C ASP A 255 45.79 17.41 -49.83
N GLU A 256 45.05 16.44 -50.38
CA GLU A 256 45.27 15.92 -51.73
C GLU A 256 45.04 16.98 -52.82
N GLN A 257 43.97 17.78 -52.71
CA GLN A 257 43.76 18.90 -53.63
C GLN A 257 44.88 19.94 -53.52
N ARG A 258 45.39 20.21 -52.30
CA ARG A 258 46.53 21.11 -52.10
C ARG A 258 47.81 20.59 -52.75
N ARG A 259 48.10 19.29 -52.61
CA ARG A 259 49.26 18.64 -53.23
C ARG A 259 49.14 18.61 -54.76
N SER A 260 47.95 18.33 -55.28
CA SER A 260 47.66 18.35 -56.72
C SER A 260 47.85 19.75 -57.31
N ARG A 261 47.37 20.80 -56.63
CA ARG A 261 47.58 22.21 -57.05
C ARG A 261 49.04 22.65 -57.01
N ARG A 262 49.84 22.14 -56.07
CA ARG A 262 51.29 22.42 -56.02
C ARG A 262 52.02 21.78 -57.21
N ARG A 263 51.77 20.50 -57.49
CA ARG A 263 52.37 19.79 -58.64
C ARG A 263 52.10 20.50 -59.96
N ARG A 264 50.88 20.98 -60.19
CA ARG A 264 50.55 21.74 -61.42
C ARG A 264 51.32 23.04 -61.56
N ARG A 265 51.58 23.76 -60.47
CA ARG A 265 52.38 25.00 -60.52
C ARG A 265 53.84 24.72 -60.82
N ASP A 266 54.38 23.66 -60.23
CA ASP A 266 55.77 23.27 -60.43
C ASP A 266 56.01 22.80 -61.88
N ASP A 267 55.02 22.13 -62.51
CA ASP A 267 55.06 21.73 -63.92
C ASP A 267 54.94 22.96 -64.87
N ASP A 268 54.04 23.91 -64.57
CA ASP A 268 53.88 25.14 -65.37
C ASP A 268 55.16 26.02 -65.32
N ASP A 269 55.85 26.08 -64.18
CA ASP A 269 57.10 26.85 -64.03
C ASP A 269 58.27 26.20 -64.78
N LEU A 270 58.31 24.87 -64.87
CA LEU A 270 59.31 24.13 -65.66
C LEU A 270 59.13 24.35 -67.17
N ASP A 271 57.88 24.38 -67.65
CA ASP A 271 57.58 24.65 -69.06
C ASP A 271 57.95 26.09 -69.46
N LEU A 272 57.68 27.06 -68.58
CA LEU A 272 58.07 28.46 -68.78
C LEU A 272 59.60 28.63 -68.78
N GLU A 273 60.33 27.89 -67.95
CA GLU A 273 61.79 27.94 -67.90
C GLU A 273 62.43 27.28 -69.15
N GLN A 274 61.82 26.20 -69.66
CA GLN A 274 62.22 25.57 -70.92
C GLN A 274 61.97 26.49 -72.12
N GLU A 275 60.83 27.18 -72.20
CA GLU A 275 60.57 28.17 -73.26
C GLU A 275 61.55 29.35 -73.20
N ARG A 276 61.88 29.83 -72.00
CA ARG A 276 62.85 30.92 -71.82
C ARG A 276 64.25 30.53 -72.26
N ASN A 277 64.66 29.30 -71.95
CA ASN A 277 65.93 28.73 -72.38
C ASN A 277 65.97 28.47 -73.89
N ALA A 278 64.87 28.05 -74.50
CA ALA A 278 64.75 27.90 -75.95
C ALA A 278 64.84 29.25 -76.69
N ARG A 279 64.23 30.32 -76.15
CA ARG A 279 64.34 31.68 -76.72
C ARG A 279 65.75 32.25 -76.59
N ARG A 280 66.46 32.01 -75.48
CA ARG A 280 67.86 32.43 -75.31
C ARG A 280 68.81 31.77 -76.31
N ARG A 281 68.55 30.52 -76.71
CA ARG A 281 69.37 29.81 -77.72
C ARG A 281 69.12 30.24 -79.17
N ARG A 282 68.08 31.02 -79.46
CA ARG A 282 67.79 31.57 -80.80
C ARG A 282 68.34 32.98 -81.03
N LEU A 283 68.96 33.58 -80.00
CA LEU A 283 69.52 34.94 -80.03
C LEU A 283 71.05 34.97 -79.90
N MET A 284 71.70 33.82 -79.99
CA MET A 284 73.14 33.65 -80.24
C MET A 284 73.33 33.00 -81.60
#